data_AF-A0A352NFD2-F1
#
_entry.id   AF-A0A352NFD2-F1
#
_cell.length_a   1.000
_cell.length_b   1.000
_cell.length_c   1.000
_cell.angle_alpha   90.00
_cell.angle_beta   90.00
_cell.angle_gamma   90.00
#
_symmetry.space_group_name_H-M   'P 1'
#
loop_
_entity.id
_entity.type
_entity.pdbx_description
1 polymer ?
#
loop_
_entity_poly.entity_id
_entity_poly.type
_entity_poly.pdbx_seq_one_letter_code
_entity_poly.pdbx_strand_id
1 'polypeptide(L)'
;GYHIIQSQIAIGQGGLFGRGLFNGSQTHGNFLPIQETDFIFSVVGEELGFVGAVCLLFLFFVLIYRCIFIAINAKDNFGFLLAVGVVSMLTFHVLVNVGMTAGIMPVTGIPLPMFSYGGSNMITNLAALGILLNINMRRQKIVF
;
A
#
# COMPACT_ATOMS: atom_id res chain seq x y z
N GLY A 1 6.24 21.09 -4.80
CA GLY A 1 4.95 21.50 -4.20
C GLY A 1 5.06 21.47 -2.70
N TYR A 2 4.48 22.45 -2.00
CA TYR A 2 4.58 22.62 -0.53
C TYR A 2 4.34 21.33 0.27
N HIS A 3 3.36 20.52 -0.15
CA HIS A 3 3.04 19.23 0.48
C HIS A 3 4.13 18.16 0.37
N ILE A 4 4.88 18.12 -0.74
CA ILE A 4 5.97 17.15 -0.96
C ILE A 4 7.14 17.45 -0.02
N ILE A 5 7.47 18.74 0.12
CA ILE A 5 8.56 19.20 0.97
C ILE A 5 8.23 18.90 2.45
N GLN A 6 6.98 19.15 2.86
CA GLN A 6 6.47 18.78 4.18
C GLN A 6 6.50 17.26 4.43
N SER A 7 6.10 16.45 3.45
CA SER A 7 6.20 14.98 3.52
C SER A 7 7.65 14.49 3.71
N GLN A 8 8.61 15.05 2.95
CA GLN A 8 10.02 14.68 3.08
C GLN A 8 10.61 15.13 4.42
N ILE A 9 10.20 16.29 4.94
CA ILE A 9 10.62 16.77 6.26
C ILE A 9 10.05 15.88 7.37
N ALA A 10 8.80 15.43 7.27
CA ALA A 10 8.17 14.52 8.24
C ALA A 10 8.89 13.17 8.32
N ILE A 11 9.18 12.53 7.17
CA ILE A 11 9.97 11.30 7.10
C ILE A 11 11.38 11.52 7.67
N GLY A 12 12.01 12.65 7.33
CA GLY A 12 13.33 13.00 7.85
C GLY A 12 13.36 13.26 9.36
N GLN A 13 12.24 13.68 9.94
CA GLN A 13 12.10 13.97 11.38
C GLN A 13 11.83 12.74 12.25
N GLY A 14 11.42 11.61 11.66
CA GLY A 14 11.14 10.35 12.37
C GLY A 14 12.37 9.56 12.82
N GLY A 15 13.55 9.78 12.23
CA GLY A 15 14.77 9.06 12.62
C GLY A 15 14.64 7.52 12.51
N LEU A 16 15.45 6.77 13.27
CA LEU A 16 15.45 5.29 13.21
C LEU A 16 14.23 4.65 13.91
N PHE A 17 13.80 5.20 15.05
CA PHE A 17 12.76 4.60 15.93
C PHE A 17 11.43 5.36 15.95
N GLY A 18 11.31 6.47 15.21
CA GLY A 18 10.10 7.29 15.20
C GLY A 18 9.99 8.25 16.39
N ARG A 19 8.99 9.13 16.33
CA ARG A 19 8.64 10.03 17.44
C ARG A 19 7.61 9.43 18.42
N GLY A 20 7.12 8.23 18.14
CA GLY A 20 6.10 7.53 18.92
C GLY A 20 4.71 7.66 18.29
N LEU A 21 3.93 6.56 18.33
CA LEU A 21 2.55 6.50 17.85
C LEU A 21 1.72 7.65 18.45
N PHE A 22 0.99 8.38 17.60
CA PHE A 22 0.15 9.54 17.96
C PHE A 22 0.87 10.79 18.48
N ASN A 23 2.21 10.84 18.46
CA ASN A 23 2.98 12.05 18.80
C ASN A 23 3.50 12.80 17.56
N GLY A 24 2.94 12.51 16.37
CA GLY A 24 3.28 13.19 15.12
C GLY A 24 2.98 14.69 15.17
N SER A 25 4.03 15.51 15.23
CA SER A 25 3.95 16.98 15.33
C SER A 25 3.43 17.64 14.06
N GLN A 26 3.71 17.04 12.89
CA GLN A 26 3.21 17.52 11.59
C GLN A 26 1.90 16.80 11.19
N THR A 27 1.61 15.64 11.79
CA THR A 27 0.40 14.84 11.56
C THR A 27 -0.85 15.46 12.19
N HIS A 28 -0.77 15.93 13.44
CA HIS A 28 -1.94 16.48 14.17
C HIS A 28 -2.15 17.99 14.00
N GLY A 29 -1.20 18.69 13.37
CA GLY A 29 -1.21 20.15 13.27
C GLY A 29 -2.16 20.75 12.23
N ASN A 30 -2.99 19.97 11.52
CA ASN A 30 -3.86 20.45 10.43
C ASN A 30 -3.12 21.19 9.28
N PHE A 31 -1.80 21.05 9.16
CA PHE A 31 -1.01 21.74 8.12
C PHE A 31 -1.11 21.08 6.74
N LEU A 32 -1.72 19.90 6.63
CA LEU A 32 -1.97 19.21 5.36
C LEU A 32 -3.33 18.49 5.37
N PRO A 33 -4.35 19.00 4.66
CA PRO A 33 -5.72 18.46 4.70
C PRO A 33 -5.90 17.06 4.05
N ILE A 34 -4.89 16.47 3.41
CA ILE A 34 -4.99 15.24 2.58
C ILE A 34 -4.02 14.12 3.04
N GLN A 35 -3.46 14.20 4.26
CA GLN A 35 -2.50 13.19 4.75
C GLN A 35 -3.08 11.77 4.88
N GLU A 36 -4.38 11.65 5.20
CA GLU A 36 -5.06 10.38 5.50
C GLU A 36 -5.15 9.41 4.30
N THR A 37 -5.18 9.90 3.05
CA THR A 37 -5.39 9.04 1.88
C THR A 37 -4.14 8.82 1.05
N ASP A 38 -3.30 9.85 0.90
CA ASP A 38 -2.24 9.87 -0.12
C ASP A 38 -0.83 9.83 0.51
N PHE A 39 -0.68 10.26 1.76
CA PHE A 39 0.61 10.36 2.47
C PHE A 39 0.69 9.53 3.75
N ILE A 40 -0.13 8.49 3.89
CA ILE A 40 -0.14 7.63 5.08
C ILE A 40 1.24 6.99 5.35
N PHE A 41 2.04 6.77 4.30
CA PHE A 41 3.41 6.31 4.43
C PHE A 41 4.32 7.33 5.13
N SER A 42 4.10 8.63 4.93
CA SER A 42 4.85 9.69 5.63
C SER A 42 4.47 9.77 7.10
N VAL A 43 3.21 9.51 7.45
CA VAL A 43 2.77 9.41 8.84
C VAL A 43 3.47 8.24 9.53
N VAL A 44 3.50 7.07 8.88
CA VAL A 44 4.26 5.91 9.38
C VAL A 44 5.75 6.22 9.51
N GLY A 45 6.34 6.95 8.56
CA GLY A 45 7.73 7.39 8.61
C GLY A 45 8.03 8.37 9.76
N GLU A 46 7.12 9.29 10.09
CA GLU A 46 7.28 10.24 11.20
C GLU A 46 7.08 9.55 12.57
N GLU A 47 6.03 8.74 12.71
CA GLU A 47 5.63 8.16 13.99
C GLU A 47 6.43 6.90 14.36
N LEU A 48 6.66 6.01 13.39
CA LEU A 48 7.33 4.72 13.58
C LEU A 48 8.77 4.71 13.05
N GLY A 49 9.20 5.79 12.40
CA GLY A 49 10.56 5.94 11.89
C GLY A 49 10.90 4.99 10.74
N PHE A 50 12.20 4.88 10.46
CA PHE A 50 12.72 3.98 9.43
C PHE A 50 12.32 2.51 9.64
N VAL A 51 12.32 2.05 10.90
CA VAL A 51 11.94 0.66 11.23
C VAL A 51 10.47 0.40 10.89
N GLY A 52 9.57 1.34 11.18
CA GLY A 52 8.16 1.25 10.78
C GLY A 52 7.96 1.21 9.27
N ALA A 53 8.66 2.07 8.54
CA ALA A 53 8.61 2.12 7.09
C ALA A 53 9.09 0.79 6.46
N VAL A 54 10.20 0.23 6.95
CA VAL A 54 10.72 -1.08 6.49
C VAL A 54 9.74 -2.20 6.83
N CYS A 55 9.16 -2.20 8.03
CA CYS A 55 8.17 -3.21 8.44
C CYS A 55 6.92 -3.17 7.54
N LEU A 56 6.42 -1.98 7.23
CA LEU A 56 5.26 -1.79 6.35
C LEU A 56 5.56 -2.24 4.92
N LEU A 57 6.72 -1.87 4.37
CA LEU A 57 7.16 -2.35 3.06
C LEU A 57 7.31 -3.88 3.03
N PHE A 58 7.83 -4.46 4.11
CA PHE A 58 7.95 -5.91 4.24
C PHE A 58 6.58 -6.60 4.26
N LEU A 59 5.58 -6.04 4.95
CA LEU A 59 4.22 -6.56 4.93
C LEU A 59 3.60 -6.52 3.52
N PHE A 60 3.75 -5.41 2.80
CA PHE A 60 3.31 -5.32 1.40
C PHE A 60 4.06 -6.30 0.50
N PHE A 61 5.36 -6.50 0.72
CA PHE A 61 6.13 -7.49 0.00
C PHE A 61 5.59 -8.91 0.22
N VAL A 62 5.31 -9.29 1.48
CA VAL A 62 4.71 -10.60 1.81
C VAL A 62 3.34 -10.76 1.15
N LEU A 63 2.52 -9.71 1.13
CA LEU A 63 1.21 -9.71 0.50
C LEU A 63 1.33 -9.92 -1.02
N ILE A 64 2.15 -9.12 -1.70
CA ILE A 64 2.38 -9.22 -3.15
C ILE A 64 2.95 -10.60 -3.49
N TYR A 65 3.93 -11.09 -2.72
CA TYR A 65 4.50 -12.41 -2.89
C TYR A 65 3.44 -13.53 -2.82
N ARG A 66 2.51 -13.46 -1.86
CA ARG A 66 1.39 -14.40 -1.78
C ARG A 66 0.45 -14.29 -2.97
N CYS A 67 0.15 -13.09 -3.44
CA CYS A 67 -0.72 -12.92 -4.61
C CYS A 67 -0.05 -13.43 -5.90
N ILE A 68 1.26 -13.25 -6.07
CA ILE A 68 2.04 -13.86 -7.17
C ILE A 68 1.99 -15.38 -7.07
N PHE A 69 2.17 -15.93 -5.86
CA PHE A 69 2.09 -17.37 -5.66
C PHE A 69 0.72 -17.92 -6.07
N ILE A 70 -0.37 -17.23 -5.72
CA ILE A 70 -1.73 -17.57 -6.17
C ILE A 70 -1.84 -17.53 -7.69
N ALA A 71 -1.30 -16.48 -8.32
CA ALA A 71 -1.32 -16.33 -9.78
C ALA A 71 -0.62 -17.51 -10.47
N ILE A 72 0.62 -17.83 -10.07
CA ILE A 72 1.40 -18.95 -10.65
C ILE A 72 0.71 -20.30 -10.45
N ASN A 73 0.00 -20.47 -9.34
CA ASN A 73 -0.74 -21.70 -9.03
C ASN A 73 -2.16 -21.73 -9.62
N ALA A 74 -2.56 -20.74 -10.42
CA ALA A 74 -3.86 -20.73 -11.07
C ALA A 74 -4.00 -21.93 -12.01
N LYS A 75 -5.21 -22.52 -12.03
CA LYS A 75 -5.50 -23.74 -12.79
C LYS A 75 -5.73 -23.46 -14.28
N ASP A 76 -6.21 -22.26 -14.60
CA ASP A 76 -6.62 -21.82 -15.92
C ASP A 76 -5.84 -20.57 -16.36
N ASN A 77 -5.54 -20.48 -17.66
CA ASN A 77 -4.81 -19.33 -18.23
C ASN A 77 -5.56 -18.01 -18.02
N PHE A 78 -6.90 -18.04 -17.98
CA PHE A 78 -7.72 -16.86 -17.70
C PHE A 78 -7.54 -16.39 -16.25
N GLY A 79 -7.65 -17.30 -15.28
CA GLY A 79 -7.36 -17.06 -13.87
C GLY A 79 -5.92 -16.59 -13.63
N PHE A 80 -4.95 -17.13 -14.35
CA PHE A 80 -3.56 -16.66 -14.33
C PHE A 80 -3.46 -15.19 -14.78
N LEU A 81 -3.96 -14.86 -15.97
CA LEU A 81 -3.91 -13.50 -16.53
C LEU A 81 -4.63 -12.48 -15.64
N LEU A 82 -5.79 -12.87 -15.09
CA LEU A 82 -6.57 -12.02 -14.21
C LEU A 82 -5.83 -11.79 -12.87
N ALA A 83 -5.31 -12.86 -12.26
CA ALA A 83 -4.54 -12.75 -11.02
C ALA A 83 -3.28 -11.89 -11.20
N VAL A 84 -2.56 -12.04 -12.32
CA VAL A 84 -1.40 -11.19 -12.65
C VAL A 84 -1.81 -9.73 -12.82
N GLY A 85 -2.95 -9.45 -13.48
CA GLY A 85 -3.47 -8.09 -13.62
C GLY A 85 -3.83 -7.43 -12.29
N VAL A 86 -4.42 -8.18 -11.35
CA VAL A 86 -4.70 -7.68 -10.00
C VAL A 86 -3.41 -7.43 -9.22
N VAL A 87 -2.45 -8.34 -9.31
CA VAL A 87 -1.13 -8.19 -8.66
C VAL A 87 -0.38 -6.98 -9.20
N SER A 88 -0.39 -6.76 -10.52
CA SER A 88 0.30 -5.63 -11.13
C SER A 88 -0.35 -4.30 -10.72
N MET A 89 -1.67 -4.23 -10.68
CA MET A 89 -2.40 -3.08 -10.16
C MET A 89 -2.02 -2.76 -8.70
N LEU A 90 -2.07 -3.75 -7.81
CA LEU A 90 -1.71 -3.57 -6.39
C LEU A 90 -0.25 -3.13 -6.23
N THR A 91 0.67 -3.76 -6.96
CA THR A 91 2.10 -3.43 -6.92
C THR A 91 2.34 -2.01 -7.41
N PHE A 92 1.66 -1.60 -8.49
CA PHE A 92 1.77 -0.24 -9.03
C PHE A 92 1.29 0.81 -8.03
N HIS A 93 0.15 0.58 -7.38
CA HIS A 93 -0.36 1.49 -6.35
C HIS A 93 0.63 1.64 -5.17
N VAL A 94 1.22 0.54 -4.69
CA VAL A 94 2.21 0.56 -3.61
C VAL A 94 3.48 1.29 -4.05
N LEU A 95 4.04 0.97 -5.22
CA LEU A 95 5.26 1.60 -5.73
C LEU A 95 5.10 3.11 -5.93
N VAL A 96 3.98 3.55 -6.50
CA VAL A 96 3.74 4.97 -6.75
C VAL A 96 3.52 5.73 -5.44
N ASN A 97 2.79 5.15 -4.48
CA ASN A 97 2.58 5.80 -3.18
C ASN A 97 3.89 5.95 -2.40
N VAL A 98 4.71 4.89 -2.37
CA VAL A 98 6.05 4.92 -1.73
C VAL A 98 7.00 5.86 -2.49
N GLY A 99 6.98 5.84 -3.82
CA GLY A 99 7.80 6.72 -4.65
C GLY A 99 7.46 8.19 -4.49
N MET A 100 6.18 8.51 -4.35
CA MET A 100 5.67 9.86 -4.09
C MET A 100 6.11 10.38 -2.72
N THR A 101 5.99 9.55 -1.68
CA THR A 101 6.35 9.91 -0.31
C THR A 101 7.85 10.06 -0.12
N ALA A 102 8.66 9.23 -0.81
CA ALA A 102 10.11 9.39 -0.90
C ALA A 102 10.56 10.58 -1.77
N GLY A 103 9.66 11.17 -2.56
CA GLY A 103 9.95 12.28 -3.49
C GLY A 103 10.70 11.87 -4.77
N ILE A 104 10.66 10.58 -5.12
CA ILE A 104 11.24 10.02 -6.35
C ILE A 104 10.26 10.14 -7.53
N MET A 105 8.95 10.01 -7.25
CA MET A 105 7.88 10.09 -8.26
C MET A 105 6.99 11.33 -8.07
N PRO A 106 6.36 11.84 -9.15
CA PRO A 106 5.40 12.94 -9.06
C PRO A 106 4.15 12.54 -8.27
N VAL A 107 3.52 13.52 -7.61
CA VAL A 107 2.29 13.32 -6.83
C VAL A 107 1.12 13.06 -7.78
N THR A 108 0.64 11.83 -7.78
CA THR A 108 -0.47 11.34 -8.62
C THR A 108 -1.78 11.17 -7.86
N GLY A 109 -1.80 11.36 -6.54
CA GLY A 109 -3.00 11.19 -5.70
C GLY A 109 -3.54 9.76 -5.69
N ILE A 110 -2.68 8.75 -5.90
CA ILE A 110 -3.09 7.34 -5.88
C ILE A 110 -3.08 6.84 -4.42
N PRO A 111 -4.25 6.48 -3.88
CA PRO A 111 -4.37 6.03 -2.49
C PRO A 111 -3.74 4.66 -2.26
N LEU A 112 -3.12 4.47 -1.09
CA LEU A 112 -2.53 3.20 -0.70
C LEU A 112 -3.62 2.11 -0.62
N PRO A 113 -3.45 0.95 -1.28
CA PRO A 113 -4.40 -0.14 -1.20
C PRO A 113 -4.61 -0.57 0.26
N MET A 114 -5.87 -0.77 0.66
CA MET A 114 -6.32 -1.21 2.00
C MET A 114 -6.11 -0.24 3.18
N PHE A 115 -5.26 0.78 3.07
CA PHE A 115 -4.97 1.70 4.17
C PHE A 115 -5.58 3.10 3.99
N SER A 116 -5.92 3.49 2.77
CA SER A 116 -6.46 4.81 2.50
C SER A 116 -7.97 4.92 2.82
N TYR A 117 -8.38 6.03 3.41
CA TYR A 117 -9.76 6.41 3.76
C TYR A 117 -10.71 6.64 2.55
N GLY A 118 -10.35 6.19 1.35
CA GLY A 118 -11.21 6.21 0.17
C GLY A 118 -12.17 5.00 0.13
N GLY A 119 -13.44 5.19 0.48
CA GLY A 119 -14.44 4.11 0.49
C GLY A 119 -14.54 3.31 -0.81
N SER A 120 -14.50 3.97 -1.97
CA SER A 120 -14.49 3.29 -3.28
C SER A 120 -13.22 2.48 -3.52
N ASN A 121 -12.05 3.02 -3.19
CA ASN A 121 -10.76 2.31 -3.32
C ASN A 121 -10.72 1.08 -2.41
N MET A 122 -11.24 1.18 -1.19
CA MET A 122 -11.31 0.05 -0.27
C MET A 122 -12.18 -1.08 -0.83
N ILE A 123 -13.38 -0.74 -1.36
CA ILE A 123 -14.28 -1.72 -1.97
C ILE A 123 -13.62 -2.38 -3.20
N THR A 124 -12.98 -1.61 -4.07
CA THR A 124 -12.29 -2.15 -5.26
C THR A 124 -11.15 -3.11 -4.86
N ASN A 125 -10.34 -2.76 -3.86
CA ASN A 125 -9.26 -3.62 -3.38
C ASN A 125 -9.78 -4.92 -2.74
N LEU A 126 -10.85 -4.82 -1.93
CA LEU A 126 -11.49 -6.00 -1.35
C LEU A 126 -12.11 -6.91 -2.42
N ALA A 127 -12.75 -6.34 -3.44
CA ALA A 127 -13.27 -7.10 -4.57
C ALA A 127 -12.14 -7.79 -5.35
N ALA A 128 -11.03 -7.10 -5.59
CA ALA A 128 -9.86 -7.65 -6.28
C ALA A 128 -9.22 -8.82 -5.50
N LEU A 129 -9.10 -8.70 -4.17
CA LEU A 129 -8.67 -9.80 -3.30
C LEU A 129 -9.67 -10.95 -3.30
N GLY A 130 -10.97 -10.67 -3.31
CA GLY A 130 -12.03 -11.67 -3.42
C GLY A 130 -11.91 -12.51 -4.69
N ILE A 131 -11.57 -11.88 -5.82
CA ILE A 131 -11.34 -12.58 -7.09
C ILE A 131 -10.09 -13.47 -7.00
N LEU A 132 -8.98 -12.96 -6.47
CA LEU A 132 -7.76 -13.76 -6.23
C LEU A 132 -8.04 -14.99 -5.35
N LEU A 133 -8.81 -14.83 -4.28
CA LEU A 133 -9.21 -15.92 -3.40
C LEU A 133 -10.10 -16.93 -4.13
N ASN A 134 -11.01 -16.48 -5.00
CA ASN A 134 -11.85 -17.36 -5.80
C ASN A 134 -11.02 -18.23 -6.75
N ILE A 135 -10.03 -17.64 -7.41
CA ILE A 135 -9.09 -18.35 -8.31
C ILE A 135 -8.30 -19.40 -7.51
N ASN A 136 -7.78 -19.03 -6.34
CA ASN A 136 -7.06 -19.97 -5.47
C ASN A 136 -7.95 -21.13 -5.00
N MET A 137 -9.21 -20.85 -4.67
CA MET A 137 -10.17 -21.87 -4.20
C MET A 137 -10.57 -22.84 -5.33
N ARG A 138 -10.79 -22.34 -6.55
CA ARG A 138 -11.15 -23.16 -7.73
C ARG A 138 -10.00 -24.01 -8.27
N ARG A 139 -8.79 -23.84 -7.73
CA ARG A 139 -7.62 -24.67 -8.05
C ARG A 139 -7.83 -26.14 -7.70
N GLN A 140 -8.48 -26.44 -6.57
CA GLN A 140 -8.78 -27.82 -6.19
C GLN A 140 -9.99 -28.30 -6.98
N LYS A 141 -9.83 -29.37 -7.79
CA LYS A 141 -10.99 -30.13 -8.30
C LYS A 141 -11.73 -30.63 -7.06
N ILE A 142 -12.97 -30.19 -6.85
CA ILE A 142 -13.85 -30.82 -5.88
C ILE A 142 -14.09 -32.23 -6.42
N VAL A 143 -13.46 -33.22 -5.77
CA VAL A 143 -13.66 -34.63 -6.11
C VAL A 143 -14.94 -35.04 -5.39
N PHE A 144 -16.03 -35.16 -6.13
CA PHE A 144 -17.21 -35.90 -5.71
C PHE A 144 -17.24 -37.22 -6.47
#